data_AF-A0AAT9RP98-F1
#
_entry.id   AF-A0AAT9RP98-F1
#
_cell.length_a   1.000
_cell.length_b   1.000
_cell.length_c   1.000
_cell.angle_alpha   90.00
_cell.angle_beta   90.00
_cell.angle_gamma   90.00
#
_symmetry.space_group_name_H-M   'P 1'
#
loop_
_entity.id
_entity.type
_entity.pdbx_description
1 polymer ?
#
loop_
_entity_poly.entity_id
_entity_poly.type
_entity_poly.pdbx_seq_one_letter_code
_entity_poly.pdbx_strand_id
1 'polypeptide(L)'
;MTVLLWILAVLAVPTLLFGLWMAWVFLKEFFSPSADEGTDIAEAMGLLPAERQNTQLAGPLPAGLESALAAVRGGDWKAAAKLMQDTGRDWERRSSAAYLLAEIAAKEDDWLLAWESDRPDDPDAAVVRARSTVILAWDLRGAKLAKHTTGEQFGGFHRMLERSREEIGRAAALNPDDPTPYITEIWVALGLGYPHSEMDRLWAEITARDPHHYEAHFSALQYWCAKWRGSEKLATEFAERAAAQAPLGSLLTVLPLIAHFEHDTSDDNSVDRTPRMIGRVDAGLADAAAADPTHPRLPELRHLLAYYLSLQDRDDAALEQFKLVDGYVDALPWRYQGDGEAMAAFYCRIRNSSAQAVAAASPTD
;
A
#
# COMPACT_ATOMS: atom_id res chain seq x y z
N MET A 1 -35.62 43.05 37.21
CA MET A 1 -36.20 42.16 36.19
C MET A 1 -35.19 41.69 35.14
N THR A 2 -34.12 42.46 34.86
CA THR A 2 -33.08 42.13 33.88
C THR A 2 -32.10 41.06 34.35
N VAL A 3 -31.65 41.06 35.61
CA VAL A 3 -30.64 40.09 36.11
C VAL A 3 -31.15 38.64 36.18
N LEU A 4 -32.43 38.44 36.52
CA LEU A 4 -33.04 37.11 36.61
C LEU A 4 -33.19 36.44 35.23
N LEU A 5 -33.44 37.23 34.18
CA LEU A 5 -33.54 36.75 32.79
C LEU A 5 -32.16 36.31 32.26
N TRP A 6 -31.08 36.97 32.65
CA TRP A 6 -29.72 36.58 32.28
C TRP A 6 -29.29 35.26 32.94
N ILE A 7 -29.67 35.02 34.21
CA ILE A 7 -29.36 33.77 34.91
C ILE A 7 -30.12 32.58 34.29
N LEU A 8 -31.40 32.77 33.95
CA LEU A 8 -32.19 31.74 33.26
C LEU A 8 -31.70 31.47 31.84
N ALA A 9 -31.25 32.48 31.10
CA ALA A 9 -30.65 32.30 29.77
C ALA A 9 -29.30 31.54 29.84
N VAL A 10 -28.47 31.82 30.84
CA VAL A 10 -27.17 31.13 31.03
C VAL A 10 -27.35 29.66 31.45
N LEU A 11 -28.43 29.31 32.16
CA LEU A 11 -28.73 27.92 32.54
C LEU A 11 -29.48 27.13 31.45
N ALA A 12 -30.22 27.81 30.57
CA ALA A 12 -30.96 27.18 29.47
C ALA A 12 -30.05 26.75 28.30
N VAL A 13 -28.94 27.45 28.08
CA VAL A 13 -28.00 27.15 26.98
C VAL A 13 -27.30 25.80 27.17
N PRO A 14 -26.74 25.44 28.34
CA PRO A 14 -26.15 24.11 28.56
C PRO A 14 -27.17 22.97 28.46
N THR A 15 -28.42 23.18 28.87
CA THR A 15 -29.47 22.15 28.80
C THR A 15 -30.00 21.96 27.38
N LEU A 16 -30.11 23.02 26.58
CA LEU A 16 -30.40 22.92 25.13
C LEU A 16 -29.25 22.27 24.36
N LEU A 17 -28.00 22.62 24.68
CA LEU A 17 -26.83 21.98 24.07
C LEU A 17 -26.71 20.51 24.45
N PHE A 18 -27.03 20.15 25.70
CA PHE A 18 -27.08 18.75 26.14
C PHE A 18 -28.23 17.99 25.48
N GLY A 19 -29.41 18.60 25.33
CA GLY A 19 -30.54 18.01 24.61
C GLY A 19 -30.26 17.81 23.11
N LEU A 20 -29.59 18.76 22.46
CA LEU A 20 -29.16 18.66 21.07
C LEU A 20 -28.02 17.65 20.88
N TRP A 21 -27.10 17.54 21.84
CA TRP A 21 -26.05 16.53 21.85
C TRP A 21 -26.62 15.13 22.05
N MET A 22 -27.55 14.95 23.00
CA MET A 22 -28.25 13.68 23.21
C MET A 22 -29.09 13.28 21.99
N ALA A 23 -29.80 14.23 21.37
CA ALA A 23 -30.56 13.98 20.14
C ALA A 23 -29.64 13.60 18.97
N TRP A 24 -28.46 14.22 18.85
CA TRP A 24 -27.45 13.87 17.84
C TRP A 24 -26.81 12.49 18.09
N VAL A 25 -26.54 12.14 19.35
CA VAL A 25 -26.04 10.81 19.74
C VAL A 25 -27.08 9.72 19.43
N PHE A 26 -28.36 9.95 19.77
CA PHE A 26 -29.45 9.01 19.45
C PHE A 26 -29.75 8.91 17.94
N LEU A 27 -29.58 10.00 17.18
CA LEU A 27 -29.73 9.97 15.71
C LEU A 27 -28.61 9.15 15.04
N LYS A 28 -27.42 9.11 15.64
CA LYS A 28 -26.26 8.35 15.16
C LYS A 28 -26.41 6.85 15.41
N GLU A 29 -27.07 6.47 16.51
CA GLU A 29 -27.41 5.08 16.83
C GLU A 29 -28.58 4.52 15.99
N PHE A 30 -29.52 5.34 15.53
CA PHE A 30 -30.67 4.88 14.74
C PHE A 30 -30.42 4.76 13.22
N PHE A 31 -29.31 5.29 12.70
CA PHE A 31 -28.96 5.25 11.26
C PHE A 31 -27.66 4.49 10.94
N SER A 32 -27.11 3.76 11.91
CA SER A 32 -26.14 2.72 11.63
C SER A 32 -26.88 1.38 11.75
N PRO A 33 -27.09 0.62 10.66
CA PRO A 33 -27.33 -0.81 10.80
C PRO A 33 -26.29 -1.32 11.79
N SER A 34 -26.70 -2.06 12.83
CA SER A 34 -25.80 -2.42 13.92
C SER A 34 -24.55 -3.05 13.31
N ALA A 35 -23.36 -2.54 13.64
CA ALA A 35 -22.08 -3.05 13.12
C ALA A 35 -21.97 -4.58 13.26
N ASP A 36 -22.69 -5.14 14.23
CA ASP A 36 -22.84 -6.56 14.50
C ASP A 36 -23.56 -7.33 13.36
N GLU A 37 -24.61 -6.77 12.73
CA GLU A 37 -25.39 -7.46 11.68
C GLU A 37 -24.58 -7.65 10.39
N GLY A 38 -23.86 -6.61 9.94
CA GLY A 38 -22.96 -6.74 8.80
C GLY A 38 -21.80 -7.70 9.07
N THR A 39 -21.37 -7.80 10.33
CA THR A 39 -20.33 -8.74 10.75
C THR A 39 -20.83 -10.18 10.70
N ASP A 40 -22.01 -10.46 11.26
CA ASP A 40 -22.64 -11.78 11.22
C ASP A 40 -22.87 -12.26 9.78
N ILE A 41 -23.33 -11.38 8.89
CA ILE A 41 -23.52 -11.70 7.46
C ILE A 41 -22.18 -12.03 6.80
N ALA A 42 -21.15 -11.21 7.01
CA ALA A 42 -19.84 -11.43 6.43
C ALA A 42 -19.22 -12.75 6.91
N GLU A 43 -19.32 -13.05 8.20
CA GLU A 43 -18.84 -14.32 8.77
C GLU A 43 -19.63 -15.52 8.25
N ALA A 44 -20.96 -15.39 8.07
CA ALA A 44 -21.79 -16.42 7.44
C ALA A 44 -21.38 -16.69 5.98
N MET A 45 -20.81 -15.68 5.28
CA MET A 45 -20.20 -15.82 3.96
C MET A 45 -18.75 -16.35 3.98
N GLY A 46 -18.21 -16.67 5.16
CA GLY A 46 -16.86 -17.20 5.34
C GLY A 46 -15.75 -16.16 5.41
N LEU A 47 -16.09 -14.87 5.53
CA LEU A 47 -15.11 -13.79 5.65
C LEU A 47 -14.60 -13.69 7.09
N LEU A 48 -13.31 -13.44 7.25
CA LEU A 48 -12.62 -13.45 8.53
C LEU A 48 -12.89 -12.16 9.34
N PRO A 49 -13.07 -12.24 10.66
CA PRO A 49 -13.18 -11.06 11.51
C PRO A 49 -11.85 -10.29 11.58
N ALA A 50 -11.91 -9.04 12.08
CA ALA A 50 -10.76 -8.12 12.06
C ALA A 50 -9.52 -8.68 12.77
N GLU A 51 -9.71 -9.42 13.87
CA GLU A 51 -8.63 -9.99 14.68
C GLU A 51 -7.89 -11.13 13.96
N ARG A 52 -8.48 -11.66 12.88
CA ARG A 52 -7.90 -12.74 12.05
C ARG A 52 -7.30 -12.21 10.75
N GLN A 53 -7.32 -10.90 10.52
CA GLN A 53 -6.68 -10.28 9.37
C GLN A 53 -5.18 -10.13 9.59
N ASN A 54 -4.38 -10.53 8.61
CA ASN A 54 -2.94 -10.31 8.61
C ASN A 54 -2.64 -8.84 8.24
N THR A 55 -2.04 -8.12 9.17
CA THR A 55 -1.75 -6.68 9.06
C THR A 55 -0.35 -6.39 8.50
N GLN A 56 0.35 -7.38 7.98
CA GLN A 56 1.73 -7.29 7.48
C GLN A 56 1.85 -7.70 6.01
N LEU A 57 0.76 -8.17 5.40
CA LEU A 57 0.73 -8.67 4.04
C LEU A 57 -0.56 -8.26 3.35
N ALA A 58 -0.49 -7.99 2.04
CA ALA A 58 -1.63 -7.69 1.18
C ALA A 58 -2.37 -8.95 0.70
N GLY A 59 -1.71 -10.10 0.72
CA GLY A 59 -2.26 -11.37 0.27
C GLY A 59 -1.37 -12.56 0.69
N PRO A 60 -1.79 -13.79 0.39
CA PRO A 60 -1.01 -14.98 0.73
C PRO A 60 0.31 -15.00 -0.04
N LEU A 61 1.38 -15.36 0.65
CA LEU A 61 2.68 -15.60 0.03
C LEU A 61 2.64 -16.89 -0.81
N PRO A 62 3.38 -16.97 -1.94
CA PRO A 62 3.55 -18.19 -2.69
C PRO A 62 4.02 -19.37 -1.82
N ALA A 63 3.62 -20.59 -2.21
CA ALA A 63 3.97 -21.80 -1.47
C ALA A 63 5.48 -21.92 -1.26
N GLY A 64 5.89 -22.21 -0.02
CA GLY A 64 7.29 -22.36 0.38
C GLY A 64 8.01 -21.04 0.71
N LEU A 65 7.48 -19.88 0.32
CA LEU A 65 8.12 -18.59 0.59
C LEU A 65 8.17 -18.29 2.10
N GLU A 66 7.08 -18.50 2.84
CA GLU A 66 7.09 -18.29 4.30
C GLU A 66 8.11 -19.20 5.00
N SER A 67 8.24 -20.45 4.57
CA SER A 67 9.24 -21.37 5.12
C SER A 67 10.67 -20.92 4.83
N ALA A 68 10.93 -20.40 3.62
CA ALA A 68 12.22 -19.82 3.28
C ALA A 68 12.53 -18.58 4.14
N LEU A 69 11.56 -17.65 4.29
CA LEU A 69 11.72 -16.47 5.13
C LEU A 69 11.93 -16.85 6.61
N ALA A 70 11.23 -17.88 7.11
CA ALA A 70 11.45 -18.40 8.46
C ALA A 70 12.87 -18.99 8.64
N ALA A 71 13.40 -19.69 7.64
CA ALA A 71 14.79 -20.18 7.67
C ALA A 71 15.80 -19.02 7.69
N VAL A 72 15.56 -17.96 6.92
CA VAL A 72 16.38 -16.73 6.93
C VAL A 72 16.35 -16.04 8.29
N ARG A 73 15.17 -15.90 8.92
CA ARG A 73 15.04 -15.40 10.30
C ARG A 73 15.77 -16.30 11.32
N GLY A 74 15.94 -17.58 11.00
CA GLY A 74 16.76 -18.54 11.77
C GLY A 74 18.27 -18.48 11.46
N GLY A 75 18.72 -17.56 10.60
CA GLY A 75 20.13 -17.38 10.24
C GLY A 75 20.58 -18.11 8.98
N ASP A 76 19.71 -18.84 8.28
CA ASP A 76 20.07 -19.58 7.06
C ASP A 76 20.08 -18.67 5.83
N TRP A 77 21.22 -18.02 5.60
CA TRP A 77 21.41 -17.18 4.43
C TRP A 77 21.36 -17.95 3.10
N LYS A 78 21.59 -19.28 3.09
CA LYS A 78 21.51 -20.07 1.86
C LYS A 78 20.06 -20.21 1.39
N ALA A 79 19.09 -20.16 2.30
CA ALA A 79 17.68 -20.06 1.95
C ALA A 79 17.37 -18.73 1.23
N ALA A 80 17.95 -17.61 1.68
CA ALA A 80 17.82 -16.31 1.00
C ALA A 80 18.46 -16.35 -0.40
N ALA A 81 19.68 -16.88 -0.51
CA ALA A 81 20.37 -17.03 -1.79
C ALA A 81 19.59 -17.91 -2.76
N LYS A 82 19.07 -19.05 -2.30
CA LYS A 82 18.22 -19.92 -3.12
C LYS A 82 16.95 -19.20 -3.58
N LEU A 83 16.28 -18.47 -2.69
CA LEU A 83 15.08 -17.72 -3.03
C LEU A 83 15.34 -16.73 -4.17
N MET A 84 16.40 -15.93 -4.06
CA MET A 84 16.77 -14.95 -5.10
C MET A 84 17.20 -15.61 -6.41
N GLN A 85 17.90 -16.75 -6.34
CA GLN A 85 18.27 -17.52 -7.53
C GLN A 85 17.05 -18.09 -8.26
N ASP A 86 16.06 -18.59 -7.51
CA ASP A 86 14.85 -19.20 -8.06
C ASP A 86 13.97 -18.18 -8.81
N THR A 87 14.07 -16.86 -8.53
CA THR A 87 13.33 -15.84 -9.30
C THR A 87 13.92 -15.62 -10.69
N GLY A 88 15.22 -15.90 -10.90
CA GLY A 88 15.90 -15.66 -12.18
C GLY A 88 15.71 -14.22 -12.67
N ARG A 89 15.18 -14.07 -13.89
CA ARG A 89 14.85 -12.77 -14.53
C ARG A 89 13.36 -12.41 -14.44
N ASP A 90 12.59 -13.08 -13.60
CA ASP A 90 11.25 -12.60 -13.23
C ASP A 90 11.43 -11.41 -12.29
N TRP A 91 11.48 -10.21 -12.87
CA TRP A 91 11.83 -9.00 -12.13
C TRP A 91 10.79 -8.62 -11.07
N GLU A 92 9.51 -8.89 -11.33
CA GLU A 92 8.43 -8.70 -10.34
C GLU A 92 8.64 -9.58 -9.11
N ARG A 93 8.94 -10.87 -9.30
CA ARG A 93 9.23 -11.78 -8.19
C ARG A 93 10.55 -11.46 -7.52
N ARG A 94 11.56 -11.09 -8.29
CA ARG A 94 12.89 -10.73 -7.77
C ARG A 94 12.81 -9.48 -6.89
N SER A 95 12.12 -8.44 -7.34
CA SER A 95 11.89 -7.24 -6.54
C SER A 95 11.05 -7.58 -5.31
N SER A 96 10.00 -8.40 -5.43
CA SER A 96 9.21 -8.81 -4.26
C SER A 96 10.05 -9.59 -3.22
N ALA A 97 10.84 -10.57 -3.66
CA ALA A 97 11.71 -11.37 -2.80
C ALA A 97 12.80 -10.53 -2.13
N ALA A 98 13.47 -9.67 -2.90
CA ALA A 98 14.48 -8.77 -2.38
C ALA A 98 13.90 -7.80 -1.33
N TYR A 99 12.65 -7.36 -1.48
CA TYR A 99 11.97 -6.53 -0.48
C TYR A 99 11.79 -7.28 0.84
N LEU A 100 11.22 -8.48 0.78
CA LEU A 100 10.91 -9.29 1.96
C LEU A 100 12.19 -9.69 2.72
N LEU A 101 13.26 -10.02 2.01
CA LEU A 101 14.56 -10.28 2.59
C LEU A 101 15.17 -9.01 3.22
N ALA A 102 15.05 -7.87 2.54
CA ALA A 102 15.55 -6.60 3.01
C ALA A 102 14.82 -6.09 4.27
N GLU A 103 13.51 -6.33 4.39
CA GLU A 103 12.72 -6.07 5.62
C GLU A 103 13.23 -6.87 6.83
N ILE A 104 13.67 -8.12 6.60
CA ILE A 104 14.31 -8.93 7.66
C ILE A 104 15.68 -8.33 8.01
N ALA A 105 16.50 -8.05 6.99
CA ALA A 105 17.84 -7.47 7.18
C ALA A 105 17.84 -6.08 7.82
N ALA A 106 16.80 -5.27 7.60
CA ALA A 106 16.67 -3.96 8.24
C ALA A 106 16.53 -4.07 9.77
N LYS A 107 16.05 -5.21 10.28
CA LYS A 107 15.91 -5.50 11.72
C LYS A 107 17.12 -6.26 12.26
N GLU A 108 17.54 -7.32 11.57
CA GLU A 108 18.67 -8.18 11.94
C GLU A 108 19.39 -8.67 10.67
N ASP A 109 20.67 -8.30 10.50
CA ASP A 109 21.44 -8.54 9.27
C ASP A 109 22.62 -9.51 9.41
N ASP A 110 22.77 -10.21 10.55
CA ASP A 110 23.88 -11.17 10.77
C ASP A 110 23.95 -12.25 9.68
N TRP A 111 22.79 -12.74 9.21
CA TRP A 111 22.71 -13.71 8.12
C TRP A 111 23.16 -13.11 6.78
N LEU A 112 22.85 -11.83 6.54
CA LEU A 112 23.25 -11.13 5.32
C LEU A 112 24.76 -10.84 5.33
N LEU A 113 25.31 -10.45 6.48
CA LEU A 113 26.76 -10.32 6.68
C LEU A 113 27.48 -11.65 6.44
N ALA A 114 26.92 -12.77 6.90
CA ALA A 114 27.47 -14.09 6.64
C ALA A 114 27.43 -14.45 5.14
N TRP A 115 26.36 -14.08 4.43
CA TRP A 115 26.27 -14.25 2.98
C TRP A 115 27.32 -13.40 2.25
N GLU A 116 27.41 -12.11 2.56
CA GLU A 116 28.38 -11.18 1.97
C GLU A 116 29.83 -11.64 2.26
N SER A 117 30.09 -12.24 3.42
CA SER A 117 31.41 -12.79 3.75
C SER A 117 31.74 -14.07 2.98
N ASP A 118 30.76 -14.94 2.71
CA ASP A 118 30.96 -16.18 1.94
C ASP A 118 31.04 -15.89 0.44
N ARG A 119 30.25 -14.91 -0.04
CA ARG A 119 30.15 -14.53 -1.46
C ARG A 119 30.16 -12.99 -1.64
N PRO A 120 31.34 -12.35 -1.58
CA PRO A 120 31.44 -10.89 -1.59
C PRO A 120 30.90 -10.19 -2.83
N ASP A 121 30.94 -10.86 -3.99
CA ASP A 121 30.49 -10.33 -5.29
C ASP A 121 29.17 -10.97 -5.75
N ASP A 122 28.37 -11.54 -4.82
CA ASP A 122 27.03 -12.05 -5.14
C ASP A 122 26.06 -10.89 -5.40
N PRO A 123 25.51 -10.74 -6.62
CA PRO A 123 24.57 -9.65 -6.93
C PRO A 123 23.30 -9.71 -6.08
N ASP A 124 22.88 -10.90 -5.66
CA ASP A 124 21.65 -11.09 -4.89
C ASP A 124 21.81 -10.56 -3.45
N ALA A 125 22.97 -10.81 -2.82
CA ALA A 125 23.29 -10.24 -1.52
C ALA A 125 23.38 -8.70 -1.60
N ALA A 126 24.03 -8.18 -2.66
CA ALA A 126 24.24 -6.74 -2.84
C ALA A 126 22.91 -5.97 -2.98
N VAL A 127 21.94 -6.49 -3.74
CA VAL A 127 20.63 -5.82 -3.89
C VAL A 127 19.80 -5.87 -2.60
N VAL A 128 19.86 -6.99 -1.86
CA VAL A 128 19.20 -7.10 -0.54
C VAL A 128 19.82 -6.12 0.45
N ARG A 129 21.15 -5.99 0.48
CA ARG A 129 21.87 -5.00 1.30
C ARG A 129 21.42 -3.58 1.01
N ALA A 130 21.52 -3.17 -0.25
CA ALA A 130 21.14 -1.83 -0.70
C ALA A 130 19.72 -1.45 -0.24
N ARG A 131 18.78 -2.38 -0.42
CA ARG A 131 17.38 -2.17 -0.08
C ARG A 131 17.13 -2.18 1.43
N SER A 132 17.84 -3.02 2.18
CA SER A 132 17.76 -3.06 3.65
C SER A 132 18.18 -1.73 4.27
N THR A 133 19.24 -1.11 3.74
CA THR A 133 19.71 0.21 4.20
C THR A 133 18.69 1.30 3.90
N VAL A 134 18.02 1.26 2.74
CA VAL A 134 16.94 2.19 2.41
C VAL A 134 15.75 2.00 3.35
N ILE A 135 15.29 0.77 3.58
CA ILE A 135 14.19 0.46 4.52
C ILE A 135 14.53 0.99 5.93
N LEU A 136 15.72 0.65 6.44
CA LEU A 136 16.19 1.12 7.74
C LEU A 136 16.22 2.65 7.83
N ALA A 137 16.61 3.34 6.75
CA ALA A 137 16.56 4.80 6.71
C ALA A 137 15.12 5.31 6.92
N TRP A 138 14.16 4.75 6.21
CA TRP A 138 12.74 5.12 6.30
C TRP A 138 12.14 4.80 7.68
N ASP A 139 12.53 3.69 8.31
CA ASP A 139 12.15 3.35 9.68
C ASP A 139 12.66 4.39 10.68
N LEU A 140 13.92 4.84 10.54
CA LEU A 140 14.50 5.89 11.40
C LEU A 140 13.77 7.24 11.28
N ARG A 141 13.26 7.57 10.09
CA ARG A 141 12.47 8.78 9.87
C ARG A 141 11.10 8.69 10.56
N GLY A 142 10.50 7.51 10.55
CA GLY A 142 9.14 7.24 11.04
C GLY A 142 8.04 7.75 10.09
N ALA A 143 6.80 7.25 10.29
CA ALA A 143 5.65 7.49 9.41
C ALA A 143 5.10 8.93 9.42
N LYS A 144 5.61 9.83 10.27
CA LYS A 144 5.09 11.20 10.39
C LYS A 144 5.60 12.08 9.25
N LEU A 145 4.79 13.07 8.86
CA LEU A 145 5.18 14.11 7.90
C LEU A 145 6.49 14.79 8.35
N ALA A 146 7.29 15.27 7.38
CA ALA A 146 8.61 15.86 7.64
C ALA A 146 8.60 16.99 8.70
N LYS A 147 7.50 17.75 8.81
CA LYS A 147 7.29 18.79 9.84
C LYS A 147 7.19 18.27 11.29
N HIS A 148 7.13 16.95 11.48
CA HIS A 148 6.96 16.27 12.77
C HIS A 148 8.11 15.29 13.09
N THR A 149 9.13 15.23 12.24
CA THR A 149 10.35 14.43 12.46
C THR A 149 11.39 15.26 13.21
N THR A 150 12.06 14.69 14.22
CA THR A 150 13.11 15.39 14.96
C THR A 150 14.37 15.61 14.11
N GLY A 151 15.20 16.61 14.45
CA GLY A 151 16.43 16.89 13.70
C GLY A 151 17.46 15.74 13.72
N GLU A 152 17.51 14.95 14.79
CA GLU A 152 18.38 13.79 14.92
C GLU A 152 17.92 12.62 14.02
N GLN A 153 16.61 12.33 14.01
CA GLN A 153 16.02 11.34 13.09
C GLN A 153 16.25 11.73 11.63
N PHE A 154 16.12 13.01 11.30
CA PHE A 154 16.36 13.52 9.95
C PHE A 154 17.82 13.36 9.52
N GLY A 155 18.77 13.59 10.45
CA GLY A 155 20.20 13.38 10.21
C GLY A 155 20.57 11.90 10.02
N GLY A 156 19.99 10.99 10.80
CA GLY A 156 20.16 9.54 10.63
C GLY A 156 19.62 9.05 9.28
N PHE A 157 18.40 9.49 8.92
CA PHE A 157 17.76 9.21 7.65
C PHE A 157 18.64 9.60 6.44
N HIS A 158 19.12 10.84 6.39
CA HIS A 158 19.94 11.31 5.25
C HIS A 158 21.26 10.56 5.13
N ARG A 159 21.95 10.30 6.25
CA ARG A 159 23.20 9.54 6.23
C ARG A 159 23.01 8.13 5.69
N MET A 160 21.92 7.45 6.06
CA MET A 160 21.62 6.11 5.57
C MET A 160 21.26 6.13 4.09
N LEU A 161 20.45 7.09 3.64
CA LEU A 161 20.15 7.23 2.22
C LEU A 161 21.39 7.54 1.37
N GLU A 162 22.28 8.43 1.82
CA GLU A 162 23.54 8.69 1.08
C GLU A 162 24.44 7.45 1.02
N ARG A 163 24.56 6.70 2.13
CA ARG A 163 25.28 5.41 2.13
C ARG A 163 24.67 4.42 1.14
N SER A 164 23.35 4.32 1.10
CA SER A 164 22.66 3.35 0.24
C SER A 164 22.95 3.56 -1.24
N ARG A 165 23.33 4.77 -1.68
CA ARG A 165 23.66 5.05 -3.09
C ARG A 165 24.87 4.26 -3.57
N GLU A 166 25.90 4.09 -2.72
CA GLU A 166 27.07 3.26 -3.06
C GLU A 166 26.69 1.78 -3.14
N GLU A 167 25.83 1.32 -2.23
CA GLU A 167 25.32 -0.07 -2.19
C GLU A 167 24.44 -0.37 -3.41
N ILE A 168 23.56 0.56 -3.80
CA ILE A 168 22.74 0.51 -5.03
C ILE A 168 23.65 0.47 -6.26
N GLY A 169 24.63 1.37 -6.36
CA GLY A 169 25.57 1.39 -7.48
C GLY A 169 26.35 0.09 -7.61
N ARG A 170 26.75 -0.52 -6.48
CA ARG A 170 27.39 -1.84 -6.46
C ARG A 170 26.45 -2.94 -6.95
N ALA A 171 25.21 -2.98 -6.45
CA ALA A 171 24.22 -3.97 -6.88
C ALA A 171 23.93 -3.88 -8.40
N ALA A 172 23.76 -2.65 -8.91
CA ALA A 172 23.58 -2.39 -10.34
C ALA A 172 24.80 -2.82 -11.18
N ALA A 173 26.02 -2.63 -10.68
CA ALA A 173 27.24 -3.06 -11.38
C ALA A 173 27.41 -4.59 -11.42
N LEU A 174 26.99 -5.30 -10.37
CA LEU A 174 27.09 -6.76 -10.28
C LEU A 174 26.02 -7.49 -11.12
N ASN A 175 24.84 -6.88 -11.31
CA ASN A 175 23.81 -7.39 -12.21
C ASN A 175 23.19 -6.25 -13.05
N PRO A 176 23.83 -5.88 -14.18
CA PRO A 176 23.41 -4.72 -14.98
C PRO A 176 22.02 -4.83 -15.60
N ASP A 177 21.45 -6.03 -15.72
CA ASP A 177 20.13 -6.25 -16.31
C ASP A 177 18.99 -6.10 -15.29
N ASP A 178 19.29 -6.13 -14.00
CA ASP A 178 18.30 -6.10 -12.91
C ASP A 178 17.78 -4.67 -12.68
N PRO A 179 16.46 -4.41 -12.79
CA PRO A 179 15.91 -3.09 -12.49
C PRO A 179 15.84 -2.80 -10.99
N THR A 180 15.92 -3.80 -10.12
CA THR A 180 15.67 -3.68 -8.66
C THR A 180 16.56 -2.65 -7.94
N PRO A 181 17.88 -2.53 -8.24
CA PRO A 181 18.70 -1.49 -7.63
C PRO A 181 18.19 -0.08 -7.97
N TYR A 182 17.77 0.15 -9.22
CA TYR A 182 17.24 1.43 -9.68
C TYR A 182 15.84 1.72 -9.09
N ILE A 183 14.99 0.70 -8.96
CA ILE A 183 13.71 0.82 -8.25
C ILE A 183 13.94 1.23 -6.79
N THR A 184 14.95 0.64 -6.14
CA THR A 184 15.37 0.99 -4.78
C THR A 184 15.83 2.46 -4.69
N GLU A 185 16.53 2.95 -5.70
CA GLU A 185 16.99 4.35 -5.77
C GLU A 185 15.84 5.36 -5.86
N ILE A 186 14.65 4.98 -6.35
CA ILE A 186 13.49 5.90 -6.35
C ILE A 186 13.19 6.35 -4.91
N TRP A 187 13.24 5.44 -3.93
CA TRP A 187 13.01 5.79 -2.53
C TRP A 187 14.12 6.66 -1.95
N VAL A 188 15.35 6.57 -2.46
CA VAL A 188 16.43 7.53 -2.15
C VAL A 188 16.11 8.89 -2.75
N ALA A 189 15.65 8.93 -4.00
CA ALA A 189 15.26 10.15 -4.71
C ALA A 189 14.11 10.90 -4.01
N LEU A 190 13.13 10.19 -3.46
CA LEU A 190 12.08 10.77 -2.61
C LEU A 190 12.68 11.40 -1.34
N GLY A 191 13.54 10.64 -0.64
CA GLY A 191 14.04 11.02 0.67
C GLY A 191 15.08 12.15 0.65
N LEU A 192 16.03 12.09 -0.29
CA LEU A 192 17.05 13.13 -0.49
C LEU A 192 16.55 14.27 -1.39
N GLY A 193 15.40 14.10 -2.02
CA GLY A 193 14.76 15.15 -2.80
C GLY A 193 15.50 15.46 -4.10
N TYR A 194 15.65 14.45 -4.94
CA TYR A 194 16.28 14.61 -6.25
C TYR A 194 15.49 15.60 -7.13
N PRO A 195 16.14 16.36 -8.01
CA PRO A 195 15.46 17.15 -9.03
C PRO A 195 14.86 16.24 -10.11
N HIS A 196 13.84 16.72 -10.81
CA HIS A 196 13.13 15.95 -11.86
C HIS A 196 14.07 15.36 -12.90
N SER A 197 15.12 16.10 -13.30
CA SER A 197 16.09 15.62 -14.29
C SER A 197 16.89 14.39 -13.86
N GLU A 198 17.15 14.20 -12.55
CA GLU A 198 17.79 12.97 -12.07
C GLU A 198 16.77 11.82 -11.98
N MET A 199 15.52 12.11 -11.57
CA MET A 199 14.44 11.12 -11.62
C MET A 199 14.19 10.63 -13.05
N ASP A 200 14.23 11.51 -14.04
CA ASP A 200 14.05 11.14 -15.46
C ASP A 200 15.18 10.22 -15.96
N ARG A 201 16.43 10.45 -15.52
CA ARG A 201 17.56 9.55 -15.83
C ARG A 201 17.38 8.19 -15.17
N LEU A 202 17.01 8.17 -13.89
CA LEU A 202 16.74 6.94 -13.16
C LEU A 202 15.59 6.15 -13.81
N TRP A 203 14.53 6.84 -14.22
CA TRP A 203 13.39 6.25 -14.91
C TRP A 203 13.78 5.63 -16.26
N ALA A 204 14.70 6.25 -17.00
CA ALA A 204 15.22 5.70 -18.24
C ALA A 204 15.98 4.38 -18.02
N GLU A 205 16.77 4.28 -16.94
CA GLU A 205 17.46 3.03 -16.58
C GLU A 205 16.48 1.90 -16.26
N ILE A 206 15.41 2.20 -15.50
CA ILE A 206 14.38 1.22 -15.15
C ILE A 206 13.65 0.74 -16.41
N THR A 207 13.14 1.68 -17.21
CA THR A 207 12.29 1.34 -18.36
C THR A 207 13.06 0.71 -19.51
N ALA A 208 14.37 0.91 -19.60
CA ALA A 208 15.24 0.17 -20.52
C ALA A 208 15.36 -1.32 -20.17
N ARG A 209 15.14 -1.69 -18.89
CA ARG A 209 15.23 -3.07 -18.40
C ARG A 209 13.88 -3.75 -18.32
N ASP A 210 12.92 -3.07 -17.70
CA ASP A 210 11.55 -3.54 -17.54
C ASP A 210 10.55 -2.37 -17.59
N PRO A 211 10.00 -2.04 -18.77
CA PRO A 211 9.14 -0.88 -18.96
C PRO A 211 7.78 -0.99 -18.26
N HIS A 212 7.37 -2.19 -17.83
CA HIS A 212 6.05 -2.43 -17.25
C HIS A 212 6.09 -2.94 -15.81
N HIS A 213 7.24 -2.84 -15.14
CA HIS A 213 7.41 -3.27 -13.76
C HIS A 213 6.52 -2.48 -12.78
N TYR A 214 5.54 -3.15 -12.16
CA TYR A 214 4.54 -2.58 -11.27
C TYR A 214 5.15 -1.80 -10.11
N GLU A 215 6.07 -2.41 -9.35
CA GLU A 215 6.70 -1.72 -8.22
C GLU A 215 7.39 -0.43 -8.65
N ALA A 216 8.10 -0.45 -9.78
CA ALA A 216 8.78 0.73 -10.31
C ALA A 216 7.80 1.86 -10.62
N HIS A 217 6.70 1.55 -11.30
CA HIS A 217 5.64 2.51 -11.60
C HIS A 217 4.95 3.03 -10.34
N PHE A 218 4.66 2.17 -9.36
CA PHE A 218 4.10 2.56 -8.08
C PHE A 218 5.02 3.53 -7.33
N SER A 219 6.31 3.19 -7.20
CA SER A 219 7.31 4.03 -6.54
C SER A 219 7.53 5.36 -7.27
N ALA A 220 7.58 5.35 -8.60
CA ALA A 220 7.69 6.57 -9.40
C ALA A 220 6.44 7.46 -9.25
N LEU A 221 5.24 6.87 -9.20
CA LEU A 221 4.02 7.62 -8.92
C LEU A 221 4.09 8.34 -7.57
N GLN A 222 4.62 7.70 -6.52
CA GLN A 222 4.84 8.35 -5.23
C GLN A 222 5.80 9.55 -5.36
N TYR A 223 6.90 9.45 -6.10
CA TYR A 223 7.79 10.60 -6.35
C TYR A 223 7.03 11.81 -6.92
N TRP A 224 6.14 11.57 -7.89
CA TRP A 224 5.39 12.62 -8.57
C TRP A 224 4.20 13.18 -7.77
N CYS A 225 3.81 12.55 -6.66
CA CYS A 225 2.73 13.06 -5.80
C CYS A 225 3.10 14.40 -5.14
N ALA A 226 2.07 15.22 -4.85
CA ALA A 226 2.24 16.57 -4.27
C ALA A 226 2.93 16.58 -2.89
N LYS A 227 2.75 15.51 -2.10
CA LYS A 227 3.40 15.34 -0.79
C LYS A 227 4.92 15.12 -0.88
N TRP A 228 5.44 14.87 -2.09
CA TRP A 228 6.84 14.56 -2.35
C TRP A 228 7.46 15.59 -3.29
N ARG A 229 7.70 15.22 -4.55
CA ARG A 229 8.52 16.00 -5.49
C ARG A 229 7.74 16.52 -6.69
N GLY A 230 6.44 16.24 -6.77
CA GLY A 230 5.62 16.69 -7.88
C GLY A 230 4.38 17.45 -7.45
N SER A 231 3.27 17.13 -8.10
CA SER A 231 1.96 17.75 -7.93
C SER A 231 0.88 16.77 -8.37
N GLU A 232 -0.37 17.01 -8.00
CA GLU A 232 -1.51 16.21 -8.49
C GLU A 232 -1.51 16.09 -10.01
N LYS A 233 -1.23 17.19 -10.72
CA LYS A 233 -1.14 17.20 -12.18
C LYS A 233 -0.05 16.26 -12.69
N LEU A 234 1.16 16.36 -12.14
CA LEU A 234 2.29 15.51 -12.57
C LEU A 234 2.04 14.02 -12.27
N ALA A 235 1.51 13.72 -11.09
CA ALA A 235 1.16 12.36 -10.69
C ALA A 235 0.07 11.76 -11.60
N THR A 236 -0.99 12.53 -11.85
CA THR A 236 -2.08 12.12 -12.74
C THR A 236 -1.58 11.90 -14.17
N GLU A 237 -0.80 12.83 -14.72
CA GLU A 237 -0.25 12.69 -16.07
C GLU A 237 0.70 11.49 -16.20
N PHE A 238 1.52 11.21 -15.18
CA PHE A 238 2.37 10.02 -15.13
C PHE A 238 1.52 8.75 -15.12
N ALA A 239 0.56 8.66 -14.21
CA ALA A 239 -0.32 7.50 -14.05
C ALA A 239 -1.15 7.20 -15.30
N GLU A 240 -1.73 8.23 -15.93
CA GLU A 240 -2.51 8.09 -17.16
C GLU A 240 -1.65 7.59 -18.34
N ARG A 241 -0.42 8.12 -18.48
CA ARG A 241 0.49 7.64 -19.53
C ARG A 241 0.90 6.19 -19.31
N ALA A 242 1.22 5.82 -18.07
CA ALA A 242 1.62 4.46 -17.73
C ALA A 242 0.47 3.46 -17.99
N ALA A 243 -0.75 3.77 -17.54
CA ALA A 243 -1.94 2.95 -17.79
C ALA A 243 -2.27 2.82 -19.29
N ALA A 244 -2.16 3.91 -20.06
CA ALA A 244 -2.47 3.89 -21.49
C ALA A 244 -1.49 3.09 -22.35
N GLN A 245 -0.25 2.88 -21.87
CA GLN A 245 0.80 2.14 -22.57
C GLN A 245 0.99 0.71 -22.06
N ALA A 246 0.25 0.34 -21.02
CA ALA A 246 0.39 -0.95 -20.34
C ALA A 246 -0.19 -2.10 -21.17
N PRO A 247 0.53 -3.22 -21.32
CA PRO A 247 -0.05 -4.48 -21.73
C PRO A 247 -1.10 -4.94 -20.72
N LEU A 248 -2.21 -5.50 -21.21
CA LEU A 248 -3.20 -6.12 -20.34
C LEU A 248 -2.57 -7.28 -19.57
N GLY A 249 -2.80 -7.32 -18.25
CA GLY A 249 -2.19 -8.24 -17.29
C GLY A 249 -1.00 -7.68 -16.53
N SER A 250 -0.55 -6.44 -16.82
CA SER A 250 0.61 -5.83 -16.15
C SER A 250 0.26 -5.08 -14.86
N LEU A 251 -1.02 -5.03 -14.48
CA LEU A 251 -1.55 -4.35 -13.29
C LEU A 251 -1.44 -2.81 -13.30
N LEU A 252 -0.86 -2.20 -14.35
CA LEU A 252 -0.58 -0.76 -14.37
C LEU A 252 -1.82 0.10 -14.68
N THR A 253 -2.91 -0.51 -15.13
CA THR A 253 -4.18 0.21 -15.35
C THR A 253 -4.75 0.82 -14.06
N VAL A 254 -4.25 0.38 -12.90
CA VAL A 254 -4.64 0.89 -11.58
C VAL A 254 -4.01 2.22 -11.20
N LEU A 255 -2.90 2.61 -11.83
CA LEU A 255 -2.15 3.80 -11.39
C LEU A 255 -3.00 5.08 -11.35
N PRO A 256 -3.95 5.33 -12.28
CA PRO A 256 -4.85 6.48 -12.18
C PRO A 256 -5.76 6.45 -10.95
N LEU A 257 -6.12 5.26 -10.45
CA LEU A 257 -6.87 5.10 -9.20
C LEU A 257 -5.97 5.43 -8.00
N ILE A 258 -4.72 4.97 -8.00
CA ILE A 258 -3.76 5.31 -6.95
C ILE A 258 -3.47 6.83 -6.94
N ALA A 259 -3.29 7.44 -8.11
CA ALA A 259 -3.06 8.88 -8.24
C ALA A 259 -4.25 9.69 -7.70
N HIS A 260 -5.48 9.23 -7.98
CA HIS A 260 -6.71 9.80 -7.43
C HIS A 260 -6.74 9.65 -5.91
N PHE A 261 -6.55 8.43 -5.38
CA PHE A 261 -6.50 8.18 -3.93
C PHE A 261 -5.52 9.10 -3.19
N GLU A 262 -4.33 9.32 -3.76
CA GLU A 262 -3.28 10.13 -3.13
C GLU A 262 -3.56 11.64 -3.08
N HIS A 263 -4.52 12.14 -3.87
CA HIS A 263 -4.82 13.57 -3.99
C HIS A 263 -6.28 13.92 -3.70
N ASP A 264 -7.15 12.92 -3.58
CA ASP A 264 -8.55 13.15 -3.25
C ASP A 264 -8.68 13.72 -1.83
N THR A 265 -9.38 14.84 -1.75
CA THR A 265 -9.66 15.58 -0.50
C THR A 265 -11.15 15.84 -0.36
N SER A 266 -11.98 15.17 -1.17
CA SER A 266 -13.43 15.31 -1.19
C SER A 266 -14.05 14.75 0.09
N ASP A 267 -15.13 15.39 0.56
CA ASP A 267 -15.87 14.96 1.75
C ASP A 267 -16.92 13.86 1.45
N ASP A 268 -17.13 13.53 0.18
CA ASP A 268 -18.05 12.50 -0.31
C ASP A 268 -17.46 11.70 -1.47
N ASN A 269 -18.15 10.62 -1.88
CA ASN A 269 -17.70 9.71 -2.93
C ASN A 269 -18.23 10.04 -4.33
N SER A 270 -18.82 11.23 -4.56
CA SER A 270 -19.38 11.59 -5.87
C SER A 270 -18.33 11.63 -6.98
N VAL A 271 -17.10 12.02 -6.62
CA VAL A 271 -15.92 12.02 -7.53
C VAL A 271 -15.53 10.62 -7.97
N ASP A 272 -15.79 9.61 -7.15
CA ASP A 272 -15.48 8.20 -7.42
C ASP A 272 -16.50 7.51 -8.33
N ARG A 273 -17.63 8.17 -8.57
CA ARG A 273 -18.78 7.63 -9.33
C ARG A 273 -18.91 8.22 -10.73
N THR A 274 -17.97 9.06 -11.13
CA THR A 274 -17.96 9.62 -12.48
C THR A 274 -17.78 8.50 -13.52
N PRO A 275 -18.31 8.64 -14.75
CA PRO A 275 -18.10 7.64 -15.81
C PRO A 275 -16.60 7.34 -16.07
N ARG A 276 -15.74 8.35 -15.91
CA ARG A 276 -14.28 8.18 -16.00
C ARG A 276 -13.75 7.28 -14.90
N MET A 277 -14.19 7.44 -13.65
CA MET A 277 -13.73 6.61 -12.55
C MET A 277 -14.24 5.18 -12.65
N ILE A 278 -15.50 5.00 -13.02
CA ILE A 278 -16.08 3.68 -13.30
C ILE A 278 -15.26 2.97 -14.40
N GLY A 279 -14.95 3.66 -15.50
CA GLY A 279 -14.13 3.10 -16.57
C GLY A 279 -12.71 2.72 -16.14
N ARG A 280 -12.11 3.45 -15.19
CA ARG A 280 -10.79 3.09 -14.61
C ARG A 280 -10.88 1.82 -13.74
N VAL A 281 -11.93 1.68 -12.95
CA VAL A 281 -12.19 0.46 -12.16
C VAL A 281 -12.42 -0.74 -13.09
N ASP A 282 -13.19 -0.57 -14.16
CA ASP A 282 -13.43 -1.62 -15.16
C ASP A 282 -12.13 -2.03 -15.88
N ALA A 283 -11.27 -1.07 -16.22
CA ALA A 283 -9.95 -1.35 -16.79
C ALA A 283 -9.09 -2.16 -15.81
N GLY A 284 -9.07 -1.78 -14.53
CA GLY A 284 -8.35 -2.52 -13.49
C GLY A 284 -8.88 -3.93 -13.26
N LEU A 285 -10.20 -4.15 -13.34
CA LEU A 285 -10.80 -5.49 -13.29
C LEU A 285 -10.37 -6.36 -14.47
N ALA A 286 -10.37 -5.80 -15.69
CA ALA A 286 -9.92 -6.52 -16.88
C ALA A 286 -8.42 -6.88 -16.80
N ASP A 287 -7.61 -5.96 -16.26
CA ASP A 287 -6.18 -6.14 -16.05
C ASP A 287 -5.90 -7.23 -15.00
N ALA A 288 -6.60 -7.19 -13.86
CA ALA A 288 -6.55 -8.22 -12.81
C ALA A 288 -6.97 -9.61 -13.30
N ALA A 289 -7.92 -9.68 -14.23
CA ALA A 289 -8.40 -10.93 -14.82
C ALA A 289 -7.41 -11.53 -15.83
N ALA A 290 -6.61 -10.70 -16.49
CA ALA A 290 -5.61 -11.12 -17.48
C ALA A 290 -4.23 -11.41 -16.87
N ALA A 291 -3.97 -10.91 -15.66
CA ALA A 291 -2.69 -11.06 -14.98
C ALA A 291 -2.37 -12.51 -14.60
N ASP A 292 -1.08 -12.82 -14.44
CA ASP A 292 -0.64 -14.04 -13.78
C ASP A 292 -1.29 -14.12 -12.38
N PRO A 293 -2.07 -15.18 -12.08
CA PRO A 293 -2.71 -15.34 -10.76
C PRO A 293 -1.71 -15.36 -9.60
N THR A 294 -0.45 -15.64 -9.88
CA THR A 294 0.65 -15.70 -8.91
C THR A 294 1.54 -14.46 -8.94
N HIS A 295 1.14 -13.39 -9.64
CA HIS A 295 1.82 -12.10 -9.64
C HIS A 295 1.85 -11.51 -8.21
N PRO A 296 3.01 -11.14 -7.66
CA PRO A 296 3.16 -10.79 -6.25
C PRO A 296 2.32 -9.59 -5.81
N ARG A 297 2.02 -8.68 -6.74
CA ARG A 297 1.27 -7.43 -6.50
C ARG A 297 -0.22 -7.49 -6.85
N LEU A 298 -0.71 -8.62 -7.37
CA LEU A 298 -2.13 -8.77 -7.71
C LEU A 298 -3.08 -8.58 -6.50
N PRO A 299 -2.73 -9.03 -5.27
CA PRO A 299 -3.57 -8.75 -4.10
C PRO A 299 -3.76 -7.25 -3.82
N GLU A 300 -2.72 -6.43 -3.99
CA GLU A 300 -2.80 -4.98 -3.77
C GLU A 300 -3.79 -4.31 -4.73
N LEU A 301 -3.78 -4.74 -6.00
CA LEU A 301 -4.75 -4.29 -7.00
C LEU A 301 -6.18 -4.63 -6.57
N ARG A 302 -6.42 -5.88 -6.14
CA ARG A 302 -7.74 -6.36 -5.73
C ARG A 302 -8.30 -5.59 -4.53
N HIS A 303 -7.45 -5.27 -3.55
CA HIS A 303 -7.82 -4.41 -2.42
C HIS A 303 -8.32 -3.05 -2.87
N LEU A 304 -7.57 -2.39 -3.77
CA LEU A 304 -7.96 -1.07 -4.26
C LEU A 304 -9.22 -1.12 -5.13
N LEU A 305 -9.38 -2.16 -5.95
CA LEU A 305 -10.60 -2.37 -6.74
C LEU A 305 -11.81 -2.61 -5.83
N ALA A 306 -11.69 -3.45 -4.81
CA ALA A 306 -12.75 -3.69 -3.84
C ALA A 306 -13.20 -2.39 -3.17
N TYR A 307 -12.25 -1.54 -2.79
CA TYR A 307 -12.54 -0.22 -2.24
C TYR A 307 -13.36 0.66 -3.19
N TYR A 308 -12.88 0.89 -4.42
CA TYR A 308 -13.58 1.76 -5.36
C TYR A 308 -14.92 1.17 -5.84
N LEU A 309 -15.04 -0.15 -5.96
CA LEU A 309 -16.32 -0.81 -6.25
C LEU A 309 -17.34 -0.56 -5.13
N SER A 310 -16.90 -0.63 -3.86
CA SER A 310 -17.75 -0.31 -2.70
C SER A 310 -18.19 1.16 -2.73
N LEU A 311 -17.28 2.09 -3.05
CA LEU A 311 -17.61 3.51 -3.22
C LEU A 311 -18.57 3.78 -4.40
N GLN A 312 -18.70 2.83 -5.32
CA GLN A 312 -19.57 2.91 -6.49
C GLN A 312 -20.90 2.15 -6.33
N ASP A 313 -21.22 1.60 -5.15
CA ASP A 313 -22.36 0.69 -4.88
C ASP A 313 -22.38 -0.50 -5.85
N ARG A 314 -21.20 -0.97 -6.24
CA ARG A 314 -21.01 -2.17 -7.08
C ARG A 314 -20.66 -3.34 -6.18
N ASP A 315 -21.47 -3.55 -5.16
CA ASP A 315 -21.15 -4.41 -4.01
C ASP A 315 -20.96 -5.89 -4.36
N ASP A 316 -21.66 -6.41 -5.37
CA ASP A 316 -21.44 -7.78 -5.85
C ASP A 316 -19.99 -7.97 -6.32
N ALA A 317 -19.51 -7.09 -7.20
CA ALA A 317 -18.15 -7.12 -7.71
C ALA A 317 -17.12 -6.77 -6.61
N ALA A 318 -17.46 -5.86 -5.69
CA ALA A 318 -16.62 -5.54 -4.55
C ALA A 318 -16.40 -6.78 -3.66
N LEU A 319 -17.49 -7.49 -3.33
CA LEU A 319 -17.48 -8.69 -2.50
C LEU A 319 -16.67 -9.83 -3.16
N GLU A 320 -16.75 -9.98 -4.47
CA GLU A 320 -15.88 -10.91 -5.21
C GLU A 320 -14.39 -10.57 -5.01
N GLN A 321 -14.00 -9.30 -5.12
CA GLN A 321 -12.61 -8.90 -4.87
C GLN A 321 -12.20 -9.10 -3.42
N PHE A 322 -13.05 -8.74 -2.45
CA PHE A 322 -12.78 -8.95 -1.04
C PHE A 322 -12.54 -10.44 -0.70
N LYS A 323 -13.36 -11.35 -1.23
CA LYS A 323 -13.17 -12.80 -1.02
C LYS A 323 -11.81 -13.31 -1.50
N LEU A 324 -11.24 -12.70 -2.53
CA LEU A 324 -9.95 -13.10 -3.10
C LEU A 324 -8.74 -12.65 -2.28
N VAL A 325 -8.90 -11.66 -1.40
CA VAL A 325 -7.82 -11.09 -0.59
C VAL A 325 -8.05 -11.21 0.91
N ASP A 326 -9.19 -11.77 1.32
CA ASP A 326 -9.56 -11.87 2.73
C ASP A 326 -8.51 -12.65 3.56
N GLY A 327 -8.32 -12.20 4.80
CA GLY A 327 -7.26 -12.66 5.69
C GLY A 327 -5.99 -11.83 5.62
N TYR A 328 -5.94 -10.80 4.77
CA TYR A 328 -4.78 -9.95 4.53
C TYR A 328 -5.23 -8.52 4.27
N VAL A 329 -4.61 -7.52 4.91
CA VAL A 329 -5.11 -6.13 4.86
C VAL A 329 -4.03 -5.07 4.64
N ASP A 330 -2.75 -5.44 4.55
CA ASP A 330 -1.67 -4.46 4.34
C ASP A 330 -1.60 -3.99 2.87
N ALA A 331 -2.59 -3.20 2.46
CA ALA A 331 -2.73 -2.66 1.11
C ALA A 331 -3.39 -1.28 1.14
N LEU A 332 -3.36 -0.57 0.00
CA LEU A 332 -4.18 0.63 -0.16
C LEU A 332 -5.67 0.25 -0.27
N PRO A 333 -6.57 1.07 0.30
CA PRO A 333 -6.30 2.28 1.09
C PRO A 333 -6.07 2.02 2.59
N TRP A 334 -6.25 0.78 3.05
CA TRP A 334 -6.35 0.40 4.46
C TRP A 334 -5.10 0.75 5.26
N ARG A 335 -3.91 0.59 4.69
CA ARG A 335 -2.63 0.87 5.37
C ARG A 335 -2.41 2.33 5.79
N TYR A 336 -3.28 3.24 5.35
CA TYR A 336 -3.26 4.64 5.80
C TYR A 336 -4.05 4.84 7.11
N GLN A 337 -4.69 3.77 7.61
CA GLN A 337 -5.53 3.80 8.80
C GLN A 337 -4.75 3.36 10.04
N GLY A 338 -4.21 4.32 10.78
CA GLY A 338 -3.71 4.09 12.14
C GLY A 338 -2.71 2.93 12.27
N ASP A 339 -2.89 2.11 13.29
CA ASP A 339 -2.14 0.87 13.50
C ASP A 339 -2.84 -0.35 12.86
N GLY A 340 -2.28 -1.54 13.04
CA GLY A 340 -2.81 -2.75 12.42
C GLY A 340 -4.25 -3.09 12.81
N GLU A 341 -4.66 -2.78 14.05
CA GLU A 341 -6.02 -3.02 14.53
C GLU A 341 -7.00 -2.05 13.86
N ALA A 342 -6.65 -0.76 13.81
CA ALA A 342 -7.45 0.25 13.14
C ALA A 342 -7.59 -0.04 11.63
N MET A 343 -6.50 -0.48 10.99
CA MET A 343 -6.48 -0.90 9.59
C MET A 343 -7.43 -2.08 9.34
N ALA A 344 -7.30 -3.17 10.11
CA ALA A 344 -8.14 -4.36 9.95
C ALA A 344 -9.62 -4.06 10.20
N ALA A 345 -9.93 -3.26 11.24
CA ALA A 345 -11.29 -2.84 11.55
C ALA A 345 -11.90 -1.97 10.45
N PHE A 346 -11.13 -1.06 9.86
CA PHE A 346 -11.60 -0.22 8.75
C PHE A 346 -11.86 -1.04 7.48
N TYR A 347 -10.94 -1.94 7.12
CA TYR A 347 -11.15 -2.89 6.01
C TYR A 347 -12.43 -3.71 6.20
N CYS A 348 -12.59 -4.34 7.38
CA CYS A 348 -13.76 -5.17 7.67
C CYS A 348 -15.06 -4.37 7.62
N ARG A 349 -15.06 -3.11 8.09
CA ARG A 349 -16.25 -2.25 8.04
C ARG A 349 -16.74 -2.04 6.60
N ILE A 350 -15.84 -1.69 5.68
CA ILE A 350 -16.20 -1.47 4.27
C ILE A 350 -16.65 -2.79 3.63
N ARG A 351 -15.86 -3.86 3.80
CA ARG A 351 -16.17 -5.19 3.29
C ARG A 351 -17.53 -5.72 3.78
N ASN A 352 -17.80 -5.59 5.07
CA ASN A 352 -19.04 -6.09 5.68
C ASN A 352 -20.25 -5.27 5.21
N SER A 353 -20.08 -3.97 4.94
CA SER A 353 -21.12 -3.15 4.31
C SER A 353 -21.49 -3.69 2.92
N SER A 354 -20.51 -4.04 2.09
CA SER A 354 -20.77 -4.66 0.78
C SER A 354 -21.43 -6.03 0.93
N ALA A 355 -20.98 -6.86 1.88
CA ALA A 355 -21.62 -8.16 2.15
C ALA A 355 -23.10 -8.00 2.55
N GLN A 356 -23.42 -7.02 3.39
CA GLN A 356 -24.79 -6.71 3.78
C GLN A 356 -25.64 -6.23 2.59
N ALA A 357 -25.09 -5.36 1.73
CA ALA A 357 -25.78 -4.89 0.52
C ALA A 357 -26.12 -6.05 -0.44
N VAL A 358 -25.17 -6.97 -0.66
CA VAL A 358 -25.39 -8.17 -1.49
C VAL A 358 -26.44 -9.11 -0.88
N ALA A 359 -26.41 -9.31 0.44
CA ALA A 359 -27.40 -10.13 1.14
C ALA A 359 -28.81 -9.52 1.05
N ALA A 360 -28.94 -8.20 1.16
CA ALA A 360 -30.21 -7.50 1.04
C ALA A 360 -30.78 -7.51 -0.39
N ALA A 361 -29.92 -7.57 -1.40
CA ALA A 361 -30.32 -7.63 -2.81
C ALA A 361 -30.71 -9.05 -3.28
N SER A 362 -30.29 -10.09 -2.55
CA SER A 362 -30.63 -11.48 -2.84
C SER A 362 -32.06 -11.78 -2.35
N PRO A 363 -33.01 -12.21 -3.21
CA PRO A 363 -34.33 -12.61 -2.76
C PRO A 363 -34.22 -13.76 -1.76
N THR A 364 -34.95 -13.67 -0.64
CA THR A 364 -35.14 -14.81 0.26
C THR A 364 -36.06 -15.80 -0.45
N ASP A 365 -35.49 -16.89 -0.97
CA ASP A 365 -36.22 -18.02 -1.56
C ASP A 365 -37.10 -18.76 -0.54
#